data_AF-A0ABD3FZD9-F1
#
_entry.id   AF-A0ABD3FZD9-F1
#
_cell.length_a   1.000
_cell.length_b   1.000
_cell.length_c   1.000
_cell.angle_alpha   90.00
_cell.angle_beta   90.00
_cell.angle_gamma   90.00
#
_symmetry.space_group_name_H-M   'P 1'
#
loop_
_entity.id
_entity.type
_entity.pdbx_description
1 polymer ?
#
loop_
_entity_poly.entity_id
_entity_poly.type
_entity_poly.pdbx_seq_one_letter_code
_entity_poly.pdbx_strand_id
1 'polypeptide(L)'
;MGIPGVDGLHTTSNHIIEVEKTLGIEAARELISSEVNYIMSAYGIGIDRRHLMLLSDIMTFKGEVLGITRFGIAKMKESVLMLASFEKTTDHLFDAAVHSRTDAIVGVSECIIMGIPIPLGTGIFKLMRQVEKPRVQQRRPLLAGL
;
A
#
# COMPACT_ATOMS: atom_id res chain seq x y z
N MET A 1 16.32 -21.07 22.09
CA MET A 1 17.44 -21.26 21.12
C MET A 1 18.82 -21.35 21.76
N GLY A 2 19.09 -20.74 22.92
CA GLY A 2 20.42 -20.81 23.56
C GLY A 2 20.64 -21.95 24.57
N ILE A 3 19.76 -22.96 24.62
CA ILE A 3 19.83 -24.04 25.62
C ILE A 3 20.57 -25.25 25.02
N PRO A 4 21.55 -25.84 25.72
CA PRO A 4 22.23 -27.05 25.27
C PRO A 4 21.24 -28.20 25.01
N GLY A 5 21.38 -28.87 23.85
CA GLY A 5 20.51 -29.98 23.45
C GLY A 5 19.25 -29.57 22.66
N VAL A 6 18.99 -28.26 22.48
CA VAL A 6 17.93 -27.75 21.61
C VAL A 6 18.52 -27.32 20.27
N ASP A 7 17.98 -27.83 19.15
CA ASP A 7 18.38 -27.38 17.82
C ASP A 7 17.76 -26.02 17.48
N GLY A 8 18.57 -24.96 17.64
CA GLY A 8 18.15 -23.60 17.36
C GLY A 8 17.88 -23.30 15.89
N LEU A 9 18.41 -24.07 14.94
CA LEU A 9 18.26 -23.81 13.50
C LEU A 9 16.90 -24.25 12.97
N HIS A 10 16.26 -25.24 13.61
CA HIS A 10 14.96 -25.76 13.22
C HIS A 10 13.85 -25.44 14.23
N THR A 11 14.16 -24.70 15.30
CA THR A 11 13.15 -24.25 16.27
C THR A 11 12.29 -23.13 15.66
N THR A 12 10.97 -23.30 15.68
CA THR A 12 10.00 -22.30 15.21
C THR A 12 9.06 -21.85 16.33
N SER A 13 8.36 -20.73 16.15
CA SER A 13 7.28 -20.23 17.02
C SER A 13 6.14 -19.74 16.14
N ASN A 14 4.89 -19.90 16.59
CA ASN A 14 3.72 -19.37 15.90
C ASN A 14 3.40 -17.91 16.29
N HIS A 15 4.17 -17.34 17.22
CA HIS A 15 3.95 -15.97 17.68
C HIS A 15 4.76 -14.97 16.83
N ILE A 16 4.08 -14.32 15.87
CA ILE A 16 4.71 -13.42 14.88
C ILE A 16 5.59 -12.33 15.50
N ILE A 17 5.11 -11.65 16.55
CA ILE A 17 5.87 -10.56 17.20
C ILE A 17 7.09 -11.07 17.97
N GLU A 18 7.08 -12.34 18.41
CA GLU A 18 8.24 -12.94 19.09
C GLU A 18 9.32 -13.28 18.06
N VAL A 19 8.90 -13.83 16.92
CA VAL A 19 9.77 -14.13 15.78
C VAL A 19 10.39 -12.85 15.21
N GLU A 20 9.61 -11.78 15.05
CA GLU A 20 10.13 -10.46 14.65
C GLU A 20 11.24 -9.98 15.60
N LYS A 21 11.01 -10.05 16.92
CA LYS A 21 11.99 -9.58 17.91
C LYS A 21 13.25 -10.45 17.99
N THR A 22 13.12 -11.74 17.69
CA THR A 22 14.21 -12.71 17.88
C THR A 22 15.01 -12.95 16.60
N LEU A 23 14.33 -13.05 15.45
CA LEU A 23 14.89 -13.42 14.15
C LEU A 23 14.79 -12.30 13.10
N GLY A 24 14.01 -11.24 13.35
CA GLY A 24 13.86 -10.09 12.46
C GLY A 24 12.64 -10.14 11.55
N ILE A 25 12.48 -9.07 10.76
CA ILE A 25 11.26 -8.80 9.98
C ILE A 25 11.01 -9.81 8.84
N GLU A 26 12.06 -10.31 8.19
CA GLU A 26 11.92 -11.30 7.11
C GLU A 26 11.47 -12.67 7.64
N ALA A 27 11.92 -13.06 8.83
CA ALA A 27 11.44 -14.28 9.48
C ALA A 27 9.96 -14.14 9.88
N ALA A 28 9.56 -12.96 10.36
CA ALA A 28 8.16 -12.68 10.66
C ALA A 28 7.28 -12.66 9.39
N ARG A 29 7.78 -12.10 8.29
CA ARG A 29 7.10 -12.09 6.98
C ARG A 29 6.83 -13.50 6.46
N GLU A 30 7.84 -14.37 6.47
CA GLU A 30 7.67 -15.76 6.04
C GLU A 30 6.69 -16.50 6.96
N LEU A 31 6.79 -16.28 8.28
CA LEU A 31 5.86 -16.88 9.24
C LEU A 31 4.40 -16.48 8.99
N ILE A 32 4.13 -15.20 8.70
CA ILE A 32 2.76 -14.74 8.36
C ILE A 32 2.23 -15.53 7.15
N SER A 33 3.03 -15.66 6.09
CA SER A 33 2.66 -16.42 4.90
C SER A 33 2.38 -17.90 5.21
N SER A 34 3.27 -18.55 5.98
CA SER A 34 3.14 -19.97 6.29
C SER A 34 1.99 -20.28 7.22
N GLU A 35 1.76 -19.47 8.26
CA GLU A 35 0.66 -19.65 9.22
C GLU A 35 -0.71 -19.47 8.55
N VAL A 36 -0.87 -18.44 7.71
CA VAL A 36 -2.13 -18.25 6.97
C VAL A 36 -2.36 -19.42 6.00
N ASN A 37 -1.31 -19.86 5.30
CA ASN A 37 -1.43 -21.01 4.39
C ASN A 37 -1.80 -22.30 5.14
N TYR A 38 -1.18 -22.54 6.30
CA TYR A 38 -1.43 -23.71 7.14
C TYR A 38 -2.89 -23.78 7.59
N ILE A 39 -3.44 -22.67 8.10
CA ILE A 39 -4.84 -22.59 8.54
C ILE A 39 -5.78 -22.80 7.35
N MET A 40 -5.56 -22.09 6.25
CA MET A 40 -6.46 -22.16 5.08
C MET A 40 -6.46 -23.55 4.44
N SER A 41 -5.29 -24.19 4.37
CA SER A 41 -5.16 -25.57 3.87
C SER A 41 -5.85 -26.57 4.79
N ALA A 42 -5.83 -26.37 6.11
CA ALA A 42 -6.53 -27.22 7.07
C ALA A 42 -8.07 -27.19 6.88
N TYR A 43 -8.62 -26.07 6.37
CA TYR A 43 -10.02 -25.96 5.97
C TYR A 43 -10.30 -26.36 4.52
N GLY A 44 -9.32 -26.90 3.80
CA GLY A 44 -9.45 -27.30 2.40
C GLY A 44 -9.50 -26.12 1.41
N ILE A 45 -9.08 -24.93 1.83
CA ILE A 45 -9.05 -23.72 1.01
C ILE A 45 -7.66 -23.58 0.39
N GLY A 46 -7.57 -23.81 -0.93
CA GLY A 46 -6.34 -23.57 -1.69
C GLY A 46 -6.19 -22.11 -2.08
N ILE A 47 -5.17 -21.42 -1.56
CA ILE A 47 -4.83 -20.03 -1.89
C ILE A 47 -3.51 -20.01 -2.65
N ASP A 48 -3.46 -19.26 -3.76
CA ASP A 48 -2.20 -19.05 -4.48
C ASP A 48 -1.21 -18.26 -3.60
N ARG A 49 0.04 -18.74 -3.55
CA ARG A 49 1.12 -18.16 -2.74
C ARG A 49 1.32 -16.67 -3.01
N ARG A 50 1.06 -16.18 -4.23
CA ARG A 50 1.21 -14.76 -4.59
C ARG A 50 0.33 -13.85 -3.74
N HIS A 51 -0.86 -14.29 -3.34
CA HIS A 51 -1.75 -13.52 -2.46
C HIS A 51 -1.21 -13.43 -1.03
N LEU A 52 -0.70 -14.55 -0.52
CA LEU A 52 -0.14 -14.63 0.83
C LEU A 52 1.16 -13.83 0.96
N MET A 53 2.01 -13.89 -0.08
CA MET A 53 3.22 -13.07 -0.17
C MET A 53 2.87 -11.58 -0.16
N LEU A 54 1.92 -11.16 -1.00
CA LEU A 54 1.50 -9.75 -1.04
C LEU A 54 0.93 -9.27 0.30
N LEU A 55 0.10 -10.09 0.96
CA LEU A 55 -0.42 -9.78 2.29
C LEU A 55 0.72 -9.59 3.31
N SER A 56 1.68 -10.51 3.32
CA SER A 56 2.82 -10.49 4.23
C SER A 56 3.74 -9.30 3.96
N ASP A 57 3.97 -8.96 2.69
CA ASP A 57 4.72 -7.77 2.27
C ASP A 57 4.04 -6.50 2.79
N ILE A 58 2.72 -6.38 2.61
CA ILE A 58 1.95 -5.22 3.08
C ILE A 58 1.99 -5.10 4.61
N MET A 59 2.01 -6.22 5.34
CA MET A 59 2.10 -6.20 6.79
C MET A 59 3.52 -5.84 7.31
N THR A 60 4.57 -5.96 6.50
CA THR A 60 5.96 -5.87 6.98
C THR A 60 6.82 -4.80 6.28
N PHE A 61 6.35 -4.16 5.20
CA PHE A 61 7.18 -3.24 4.38
C PHE A 61 7.74 -2.02 5.12
N LYS A 62 7.15 -1.62 6.26
CA LYS A 62 7.64 -0.49 7.08
C LYS A 62 8.75 -0.89 8.06
N GLY A 63 9.17 -2.15 8.07
CA GLY A 63 10.19 -2.67 8.99
C GLY A 63 9.66 -3.02 10.39
N GLU A 64 8.35 -2.93 10.60
CA GLU A 64 7.65 -3.46 11.77
C GLU A 64 6.41 -4.24 11.31
N VAL A 65 5.96 -5.23 12.09
CA VAL A 65 4.72 -5.96 11.79
C VAL A 65 3.51 -5.09 12.10
N LEU A 66 2.82 -4.63 11.06
CA LEU A 66 1.61 -3.83 11.15
C LEU A 66 0.38 -4.70 10.85
N GLY A 67 -0.50 -4.84 11.85
CA GLY A 67 -1.76 -5.57 11.69
C GLY A 67 -2.76 -4.85 10.79
N ILE A 68 -3.63 -5.61 10.12
CA ILE A 68 -4.75 -5.08 9.30
C ILE A 68 -5.90 -4.63 10.23
N THR A 69 -5.64 -3.58 10.99
CA THR A 69 -6.58 -2.95 11.93
C THR A 69 -6.49 -1.43 11.79
N ARG A 70 -7.41 -0.68 12.40
CA ARG A 70 -7.38 0.81 12.36
C ARG A 70 -6.03 1.40 12.75
N PHE A 71 -5.33 0.80 13.71
CA PHE A 71 -4.06 1.31 14.22
C PHE A 71 -2.90 1.02 13.26
N GLY A 72 -2.89 -0.17 12.64
CA GLY A 72 -1.88 -0.53 11.65
C GLY A 72 -2.08 0.22 10.34
N ILE A 73 -3.31 0.32 9.84
CA ILE A 73 -3.63 1.04 8.60
C ILE A 73 -3.30 2.53 8.72
N ALA A 74 -3.58 3.16 9.87
CA ALA A 74 -3.20 4.54 10.15
C ALA A 74 -1.68 4.79 10.12
N LYS A 75 -0.86 3.77 10.40
CA LYS A 75 0.59 3.83 10.22
C LYS A 75 1.03 3.55 8.77
N MET A 76 0.26 2.75 8.02
CA MET A 76 0.60 2.37 6.64
C MET A 76 0.30 3.45 5.61
N LYS A 77 -0.74 4.26 5.81
CA LYS A 77 -1.28 5.17 4.81
C LYS A 77 -1.44 6.59 5.35
N GLU A 78 -1.32 7.57 4.46
CA GLU A 78 -1.29 8.99 4.83
C GLU A 78 -2.56 9.78 4.46
N SER A 79 -3.36 9.29 3.50
CA SER A 79 -4.60 9.97 3.08
C SER A 79 -5.60 10.03 4.22
N VAL A 80 -6.02 11.26 4.55
CA VAL A 80 -7.01 11.53 5.60
C VAL A 80 -8.36 11.00 5.20
N LEU A 81 -8.78 11.21 3.94
CA LEU A 81 -10.08 10.75 3.46
C LEU A 81 -10.15 9.22 3.44
N MET A 82 -9.06 8.55 3.05
CA MET A 82 -8.98 7.10 3.12
C MET A 82 -9.08 6.61 4.57
N LEU A 83 -8.33 7.19 5.50
CA LEU A 83 -8.40 6.81 6.93
C LEU A 83 -9.79 7.06 7.53
N ALA A 84 -10.38 8.22 7.25
CA ALA A 84 -11.70 8.59 7.73
C ALA A 84 -12.81 7.67 7.18
N SER A 85 -12.62 7.09 5.99
CA SER A 85 -13.55 6.12 5.37
C SER A 85 -13.48 4.72 5.98
N PHE A 86 -12.42 4.39 6.71
CA PHE A 86 -12.23 3.06 7.32
C PHE A 86 -12.87 2.97 8.72
N GLU A 87 -12.34 3.74 9.69
CA GLU A 87 -12.85 3.83 11.06
C GLU A 87 -12.53 5.21 11.64
N LYS A 88 -13.19 5.61 12.74
CA LYS A 88 -12.93 6.88 13.46
C LYS A 88 -12.96 8.13 12.58
N THR A 89 -13.99 8.23 11.74
CA THR A 89 -14.17 9.31 10.75
C THR A 89 -14.01 10.71 11.34
N THR A 90 -14.69 11.00 12.46
CA THR A 90 -14.65 12.32 13.10
C THR A 90 -13.26 12.66 13.61
N ASP A 91 -12.59 11.72 14.28
CA ASP A 91 -11.28 11.94 14.87
C ASP A 91 -10.26 12.30 13.78
N HIS A 92 -10.26 11.57 12.66
CA HIS A 92 -9.35 11.82 11.55
C HIS A 92 -9.61 13.19 10.88
N LEU A 93 -10.88 13.58 10.71
CA LEU A 93 -11.23 14.87 10.11
C LEU A 93 -10.89 16.04 11.03
N PHE A 94 -11.16 15.94 12.33
CA PHE A 94 -10.79 16.97 13.31
C PHE A 94 -9.27 17.10 13.44
N ASP A 95 -8.55 15.98 13.54
CA ASP A 95 -7.08 16.00 13.61
C ASP A 95 -6.46 16.64 12.36
N ALA A 96 -6.99 16.32 11.18
CA ALA A 96 -6.55 16.92 9.93
C ALA A 96 -6.85 18.43 9.85
N ALA A 97 -8.02 18.86 10.33
CA ALA A 97 -8.38 20.28 10.37
C ALA A 97 -7.46 21.08 11.31
N VAL A 98 -7.19 20.55 12.51
CA VAL A 98 -6.30 21.18 13.49
C VAL A 98 -4.87 21.27 12.97
N HIS A 99 -4.36 20.21 12.34
CA HIS A 99 -2.99 20.16 11.82
C HIS A 99 -2.84 20.69 10.39
N SER A 100 -3.91 21.25 9.80
CA SER A 100 -3.92 21.73 8.41
C SER A 100 -3.37 20.70 7.41
N ARG A 101 -3.72 19.42 7.59
CA ARG A 101 -3.28 18.35 6.69
C ARG A 101 -3.92 18.51 5.31
N THR A 102 -3.16 18.16 4.27
CA THR A 102 -3.63 18.16 2.88
C THR A 102 -3.68 16.74 2.36
N ASP A 103 -4.72 16.42 1.58
CA ASP A 103 -4.86 15.12 0.93
C ASP A 103 -4.59 15.28 -0.57
N ALA A 104 -3.78 14.37 -1.12
CA ALA A 104 -3.37 14.43 -2.52
C ALA A 104 -4.45 13.93 -3.48
N ILE A 105 -5.48 13.23 -2.99
CA ILE A 105 -6.59 12.70 -3.81
C ILE A 105 -6.09 11.77 -4.93
N VAL A 106 -5.17 10.86 -4.58
CA VAL A 106 -4.55 9.92 -5.54
C VAL A 106 -4.98 8.48 -5.31
N GLY A 107 -5.28 8.09 -4.07
CA GLY A 107 -5.73 6.74 -3.75
C GLY A 107 -7.19 6.49 -4.14
N VAL A 108 -7.55 5.22 -4.05
CA VAL A 108 -8.83 4.71 -4.58
C VAL A 108 -10.02 5.33 -3.85
N SER A 109 -10.02 5.33 -2.52
CA SER A 109 -11.15 5.78 -1.71
C SER A 109 -11.42 7.27 -1.91
N GLU A 110 -10.37 8.09 -1.85
CA GLU A 110 -10.46 9.53 -2.00
C GLU A 110 -10.87 9.94 -3.43
N CYS A 111 -10.41 9.24 -4.47
CA CYS A 111 -10.90 9.46 -5.85
C CYS A 111 -12.40 9.16 -5.99
N ILE A 112 -12.88 8.06 -5.38
CA ILE A 112 -14.31 7.68 -5.41
C ILE A 112 -15.16 8.73 -4.70
N ILE A 113 -14.74 9.17 -3.51
CA ILE A 113 -15.45 10.21 -2.74
C ILE A 113 -15.55 11.50 -3.54
N MET A 114 -14.48 11.88 -4.25
CA MET A 114 -14.44 13.11 -5.04
C MET A 114 -15.07 12.98 -6.44
N GLY A 115 -15.51 11.78 -6.84
CA GLY A 115 -16.09 11.54 -8.15
C GLY A 115 -15.11 11.70 -9.32
N ILE A 116 -13.81 11.52 -9.09
CA ILE A 116 -12.77 11.61 -10.13
C ILE A 116 -12.30 10.20 -10.55
N PRO A 117 -11.85 10.02 -11.82
CA PRO A 117 -11.30 8.74 -12.26
C PRO A 117 -10.08 8.32 -11.44
N ILE A 118 -10.07 7.08 -10.95
CA ILE A 118 -8.98 6.51 -10.15
C ILE A 118 -7.75 6.29 -11.05
N PRO A 119 -6.53 6.65 -10.62
CA PRO A 119 -5.29 6.44 -11.39
C PRO A 119 -4.78 4.97 -11.31
N LEU A 120 -5.69 4.01 -11.47
CA LEU A 120 -5.43 2.57 -11.47
C LEU A 120 -6.19 1.90 -12.62
N GLY A 121 -5.70 0.76 -13.11
CA GLY A 121 -6.36 0.02 -14.18
C GLY A 121 -6.41 0.85 -15.47
N THR A 122 -7.61 1.13 -15.97
CA THR A 122 -7.81 1.95 -17.19
C THR A 122 -7.44 3.43 -17.00
N GLY A 123 -7.36 3.91 -15.76
CA GLY A 123 -6.98 5.30 -15.45
C GLY A 123 -5.46 5.55 -15.41
N ILE A 124 -4.62 4.51 -15.60
CA ILE A 124 -3.16 4.65 -15.50
C ILE A 124 -2.54 5.42 -16.68
N PHE A 125 -3.24 5.53 -17.81
CA PHE A 125 -2.75 6.21 -19.00
C PHE A 125 -3.74 7.27 -19.49
N LYS A 126 -3.22 8.23 -20.25
CA LYS A 126 -4.04 9.24 -20.95
C LYS A 126 -4.13 8.90 -22.43
N LEU A 127 -5.30 9.13 -23.01
CA LEU A 127 -5.51 9.00 -24.44
C LEU A 127 -5.22 10.33 -25.12
N MET A 128 -4.28 10.30 -26.07
CA MET A 128 -3.97 11.45 -26.91
C MET A 128 -4.57 11.21 -28.29
N ARG A 129 -5.42 12.13 -28.75
CA ARG A 129 -5.89 12.09 -30.14
C ARG A 129 -4.73 12.45 -31.06
N GLN A 130 -4.45 11.58 -32.03
CA GLN A 130 -3.55 11.93 -33.12
C GLN A 130 -4.26 12.94 -34.02
N VAL A 131 -3.74 14.17 -34.02
CA VAL A 131 -4.16 15.24 -34.91
C VAL A 131 -2.97 15.55 -35.82
N GLU A 132 -3.23 15.79 -37.11
CA GLU A 132 -2.18 16.28 -38.00
C GLU A 132 -1.54 17.53 -37.39
N LYS A 133 -0.21 17.53 -37.26
CA LYS A 133 0.51 18.67 -36.69
C LYS A 133 0.20 19.89 -37.55
N PRO A 134 -0.37 20.98 -36.99
CA PRO A 134 -0.58 22.19 -37.76
C PRO A 134 0.77 22.63 -38.31
N ARG A 135 0.83 22.94 -39.61
CA ARG A 135 2.03 23.50 -40.23
C ARG A 135 2.41 24.71 -39.41
N VAL A 136 3.57 24.66 -38.75
CA VAL A 136 4.11 25.80 -38.01
C VAL A 136 4.21 26.94 -39.00
N GLN A 137 3.34 27.96 -38.89
CA GLN A 137 3.44 29.15 -39.72
C GLN A 137 4.79 29.78 -39.42
N GLN A 138 5.65 29.85 -40.44
CA GLN A 138 6.91 30.59 -40.33
C GLN A 138 6.55 32.02 -39.89
N ARG A 139 7.16 32.47 -38.78
CA ARG A 139 6.96 33.82 -38.28
C ARG A 139 7.35 34.78 -39.40
N ARG A 140 6.39 35.60 -39.86
CA ARG A 140 6.68 36.64 -40.84
C ARG A 140 7.74 37.58 -40.25
N PRO A 141 8.84 37.86 -40.96
CA PRO A 141 9.81 38.85 -40.49
C PRO A 141 9.10 40.21 -40.38
N LEU A 142 9.33 40.91 -39.27
CA LEU A 142 8.66 42.18 -38.95
C LEU A 142 9.07 43.35 -39.86
N LEU A 143 10.07 43.16 -40.73
CA LEU A 143 10.68 44.19 -41.57
C LEU A 143 11.04 43.62 -42.96
N ALA A 144 10.05 43.43 -43.83
CA ALA A 144 10.25 43.00 -45.22
C ALA A 144 10.12 44.17 -46.22
N GLY A 145 10.61 45.36 -45.87
CA GLY A 145 10.37 46.57 -46.67
C GLY A 145 11.31 47.76 -46.42
N LEU A 146 12.57 47.53 -46.04
CA LEU A 146 13.64 48.53 -46.18
C LEU A 146 14.72 47.98 -47.11
#